data_AF-A0A496XX00-F1
#
_entry.id   AF-A0A496XX00-F1
#
_cell.length_a   1.000
_cell.length_b   1.000
_cell.length_c   1.000
_cell.angle_alpha   90.00
_cell.angle_beta   90.00
_cell.angle_gamma   90.00
#
_symmetry.space_group_name_H-M   'P 1'
#
loop_
_entity.id
_entity.type
_entity.pdbx_description
1 polymer ?
#
loop_
_entity_poly.entity_id
_entity_poly.type
_entity_poly.pdbx_seq_one_letter_code
_entity_poly.pdbx_strand_id
1 'polypeptide(L)' 'MKQITIILTNQECQDFLKPINGKGGGQDLVRELQGLIVNNQLKLDDTMCGKIVRYTKEYKTGGFQNQLEIIKNKL' A
#
# COMPACT_ATOMS: atom_id res chain seq x y z
N MET A 1 17.76 -8.72 -4.86
CA MET A 1 16.53 -8.11 -4.32
C MET A 1 15.44 -9.16 -4.35
N LYS A 2 14.79 -9.43 -3.22
CA LYS A 2 13.65 -10.34 -3.19
C LYS A 2 12.41 -9.57 -3.64
N GLN A 3 11.56 -10.23 -4.43
CA GLN A 3 10.26 -9.71 -4.79
C GLN A 3 9.18 -10.58 -4.15
N ILE A 4 8.12 -9.94 -3.69
CA ILE A 4 6.91 -10.61 -3.24
C ILE A 4 5.75 -10.13 -4.10
N THR A 5 4.81 -11.04 -4.37
CA THR A 5 3.56 -10.70 -5.06
C THR A 5 2.43 -10.86 -4.08
N ILE A 6 1.72 -9.77 -3.83
CA ILE A 6 0.51 -9.76 -3.02
C ILE A 6 -0.67 -9.86 -3.97
N ILE A 7 -1.58 -10.79 -3.67
CA ILE A 7 -2.86 -10.93 -4.38
C ILE A 7 -3.95 -10.24 -3.56
N LEU A 8 -4.60 -9.27 -4.18
CA LEU A 8 -5.75 -8.55 -3.64
C LEU A 8 -7.04 -9.18 -4.15
N THR A 9 -8.04 -9.27 -3.29
CA THR A 9 -9.42 -9.48 -3.73
C THR A 9 -9.91 -8.27 -4.51
N ASN A 10 -10.99 -8.42 -5.29
CA ASN A 10 -11.62 -7.30 -5.98
C ASN A 10 -12.00 -6.16 -5.02
N GLN A 11 -12.51 -6.53 -3.83
CA GLN A 11 -12.90 -5.56 -2.81
C GLN A 11 -11.70 -4.81 -2.23
N GLU A 12 -10.64 -5.54 -1.85
CA GLU A 12 -9.39 -4.94 -1.35
C GLU A 12 -8.75 -4.03 -2.39
N CYS A 13 -8.78 -4.42 -3.66
CA CYS A 13 -8.29 -3.61 -4.77
C CYS A 13 -9.08 -2.30 -4.90
N GLN A 14 -10.42 -2.37 -4.89
CA GLN A 14 -11.28 -1.18 -4.94
C GLN A 14 -11.07 -0.26 -3.73
N ASP A 15 -10.95 -0.83 -2.53
CA ASP A 15 -10.70 -0.07 -1.31
C ASP A 15 -9.33 0.61 -1.32
N PHE A 16 -8.31 -0.11 -1.81
CA PHE A 16 -6.96 0.42 -1.92
C PHE A 16 -6.84 1.51 -2.98
N LEU A 17 -7.56 1.41 -4.09
CA LEU A 17 -7.56 2.38 -5.19
C LEU A 17 -8.37 3.66 -4.89
N LYS A 18 -8.99 3.78 -3.72
CA LYS A 18 -9.70 5.00 -3.32
C LYS A 18 -8.73 6.21 -3.36
N PRO A 19 -9.19 7.36 -3.88
CA PRO A 19 -8.34 8.54 -4.01
C PRO A 19 -7.87 9.04 -2.65
N ILE A 20 -6.60 9.46 -2.59
CA ILE A 20 -5.99 10.03 -1.39
C ILE A 20 -5.88 11.54 -1.53
N ASN A 21 -6.52 12.24 -0.60
CA ASN A 21 -6.43 13.68 -0.47
C ASN A 21 -5.23 14.07 0.42
N GLY A 22 -4.59 15.20 0.08
CA GLY A 22 -3.45 15.74 0.82
C GLY A 22 -2.08 15.41 0.22
N LYS A 23 -1.01 15.86 0.88
CA LYS A 23 0.38 15.71 0.43
C LYS A 23 1.24 15.23 1.60
N GLY A 24 2.20 14.35 1.32
CA GLY A 24 3.10 13.78 2.32
C GLY A 24 3.64 12.41 1.89
N GLY A 25 4.76 12.00 2.48
CA GLY A 25 5.47 10.78 2.05
C GLY A 25 4.65 9.49 2.15
N GLY A 26 3.74 9.38 3.11
CA GLY A 26 2.84 8.23 3.21
C GLY A 26 1.78 8.21 2.11
N GLN A 27 1.21 9.37 1.77
CA GLN A 27 0.27 9.51 0.66
C GLN A 27 0.93 9.26 -0.68
N ASP A 28 2.17 9.74 -0.85
CA ASP A 28 2.94 9.54 -2.08
C ASP A 28 3.30 8.06 -2.27
N LEU A 29 3.66 7.36 -1.18
CA LEU A 29 3.85 5.91 -1.21
C LEU A 29 2.59 5.19 -1.66
N VAL A 30 1.41 5.51 -1.11
CA VAL A 30 0.20 4.81 -1.53
C VAL A 30 -0.12 5.09 -3.00
N ARG A 31 0.07 6.31 -3.51
CA ARG A 31 -0.10 6.61 -4.94
C ARG A 31 0.86 5.79 -5.80
N GLU A 32 2.11 5.66 -5.37
CA GLU A 32 3.11 4.79 -6.01
C GLU A 32 2.60 3.35 -6.05
N LEU A 33 2.16 2.81 -4.91
CA LEU A 33 1.63 1.45 -4.80
C LEU A 33 0.37 1.23 -5.65
N GLN A 34 -0.54 2.21 -5.71
CA GLN A 34 -1.74 2.15 -6.55
C GLN A 34 -1.36 2.03 -8.04
N GLY A 35 -0.32 2.74 -8.48
CA GLY A 35 0.20 2.67 -9.84
C GLY A 35 0.90 1.35 -10.19
N LEU A 36 1.26 0.53 -9.20
CA LEU A 36 1.90 -0.77 -9.37
C LEU A 36 0.92 -1.94 -9.41
N ILE A 37 -0.38 -1.70 -9.15
CA ILE A 37 -1.40 -2.75 -9.18
C ILE A 37 -1.74 -3.09 -10.63
N VAL A 38 -1.59 -4.37 -10.97
CA VAL A 38 -2.00 -4.91 -12.28
C VAL A 38 -2.75 -6.21 -12.04
N ASN A 39 -3.98 -6.33 -12.57
CA ASN A 39 -4.82 -7.53 -12.40
C ASN A 39 -4.96 -8.00 -10.94
N ASN A 40 -5.20 -7.06 -10.02
CA ASN A 40 -5.25 -7.27 -8.56
C ASN A 40 -3.97 -7.84 -7.93
N GLN A 41 -2.85 -7.75 -8.62
CA GLN A 41 -1.55 -8.14 -8.10
C GLN A 41 -0.72 -6.90 -7.84
N LEU A 42 -0.10 -6.87 -6.66
CA LEU A 42 0.87 -5.86 -6.28
C LEU A 42 2.22 -6.53 -6.10
N LYS A 43 3.20 -6.13 -6.92
CA LYS A 43 4.57 -6.62 -6.81
C LYS A 43 5.39 -5.64 -5.99
N LEU A 44 5.99 -6.12 -4.92
CA LEU A 44 6.80 -5.31 -4.01
C LEU A 44 8.22 -5.85 -3.96
N ASP A 45 9.17 -4.95 -3.84
CA ASP A 45 10.53 -5.27 -3.44
C ASP A 45 10.73 -5.04 -1.93
N ASP A 46 11.89 -5.47 -1.42
CA ASP A 46 12.27 -5.32 -0.01
C ASP A 46 12.24 -3.84 0.45
N THR A 47 12.53 -2.89 -0.45
CA THR A 47 12.54 -1.45 -0.14
C THR A 47 11.12 -0.94 0.11
N MET A 48 10.18 -1.28 -0.77
CA MET A 48 8.77 -0.92 -0.63
C MET A 48 8.15 -1.55 0.61
N CYS A 49 8.48 -2.82 0.90
CA CYS A 49 8.05 -3.49 2.12
C CYS A 49 8.53 -2.74 3.37
N GLY A 50 9.81 -2.34 3.41
CA GLY A 50 10.35 -1.55 4.51
C GLY A 50 9.65 -0.21 4.69
N LYS A 51 9.34 0.50 3.59
CA LYS A 51 8.56 1.75 3.63
C LYS A 51 7.17 1.50 4.20
N ILE A 52 6.43 0.49 3.74
CA ILE A 52 5.07 0.17 4.21
C ILE A 52 5.06 -0.09 5.71
N VAL A 53 5.99 -0.91 6.23
CA VAL A 53 6.10 -1.20 7.66
C VAL A 53 6.41 0.07 8.47
N ARG A 54 7.27 0.94 7.95
CA ARG A 54 7.62 2.21 8.59
C ARG A 54 6.43 3.17 8.68
N TYR A 55 5.76 3.43 7.55
CA TYR A 55 4.64 4.36 7.48
C TYR A 55 3.39 3.85 8.21
N THR A 56 3.23 2.54 8.40
CA THR A 56 2.14 1.98 9.21
C THR A 56 2.43 2.00 10.71
N LYS A 57 3.70 2.00 11.14
CA LYS A 57 4.08 2.16 12.56
C LYS A 57 4.07 3.62 13.04
N GLU A 58 4.49 4.55 12.19
CA GLU A 58 4.73 5.95 12.61
C GLU A 58 3.45 6.79 12.76
N TYR A 59 2.31 6.36 12.21
CA TYR A 59 1.11 7.20 12.14
C TYR A 59 -0.10 6.56 12.83
N LYS A 60 -0.89 7.39 13.55
CA LYS A 60 -2.18 6.98 14.12
C LYS A 60 -3.18 6.65 13.00
N THR A 61 -4.06 5.69 13.26
CA THR A 61 -5.06 5.16 12.33
C THR A 61 -5.97 6.25 11.73
N GLY A 62 -6.23 6.17 10.41
CA GLY A 62 -7.17 7.02 9.67
C GLY A 62 -6.73 7.29 8.23
N GLY A 63 -7.65 7.55 7.30
CA GLY A 63 -7.30 7.97 5.93
C GLY A 63 -6.46 6.96 5.12
N PHE A 64 -5.32 7.42 4.58
CA PHE A 64 -4.43 6.62 3.71
C PHE A 64 -3.78 5.44 4.44
N GLN A 65 -3.65 5.51 5.76
CA GLN A 65 -3.13 4.43 6.59
C GLN A 65 -4.00 3.19 6.47
N ASN A 66 -5.33 3.35 6.35
CA ASN A 66 -6.25 2.22 6.18
C ASN A 66 -5.94 1.43 4.89
N GLN A 67 -5.47 2.12 3.84
CA GLN A 67 -5.07 1.48 2.60
C GLN A 67 -3.75 0.73 2.78
N LEU A 68 -2.75 1.32 3.43
CA LEU A 68 -1.49 0.63 3.72
C LEU A 68 -1.67 -0.60 4.61
N GLU A 69 -2.63 -0.60 5.54
CA GLU A 69 -2.94 -1.75 6.38
C GLU A 69 -3.44 -2.96 5.56
N ILE A 70 -4.17 -2.75 4.45
CA ILE A 70 -4.58 -3.85 3.54
C ILE A 70 -3.35 -4.61 3.02
N ILE A 71 -2.30 -3.86 2.67
CA ILE A 71 -1.06 -4.43 2.12
C ILE A 71 -0.21 -5.03 3.24
N LYS A 72 -0.05 -4.32 4.34
CA LYS A 72 0.74 -4.75 5.50
C LYS A 72 0.22 -6.05 6.10
N ASN A 73 -1.09 -6.27 6.14
CA ASN A 73 -1.68 -7.53 6.62
C ASN A 73 -1.39 -8.74 5.72
N LYS A 74 -0.79 -8.53 4.54
CA LYS A 74 -0.41 -9.56 3.57
C LYS A 74 1.12 -9.67 3.37
N LEU A 75 1.90 -8.87 4.10
CA LEU A 75 3.37 -8.97 4.20
C LEU A 75 3.75 -10.04 5.23
#